data_AF-K1TC33-F1
#
_entry.id   AF-K1TC33-F1
#
_cell.length_a   1.000
_cell.length_b   1.000
_cell.length_c   1.000
_cell.angle_alpha   90.00
_cell.angle_beta   90.00
_cell.angle_gamma   90.00
#
_symmetry.space_group_name_H-M   'P 1'
#
loop_
_entity.id
_entity.type
_entity.pdbx_description
1 polymer ?
#
loop_
_entity_poly.entity_id
_entity_poly.type
_entity_poly.pdbx_seq_one_letter_code
_entity_poly.pdbx_strand_id
1 'polypeptide(L)'
;NNVDDLKEAIAASDTAYEGTVSFVDYVEGIYVGYKYYETASDDGVINYEDVVKYPFGYGLSYTTFEQKMNDFSDNGDNVTFNVTVTNTGDVAGKDVVEVYFTPPYTNGGIEKASVNLIDYAKTGEIAPGESETVEFTINKEDMASYDANEIKVAGGGYILEAGEYTVSVRSDSH
;
A
#
# COMPACT_ATOMS: atom_id res chain seq x y z
N ASN A 1 -26.30 7.87 -13.03
CA ASN A 1 -25.06 7.97 -13.84
C ASN A 1 -24.48 9.33 -13.51
N ASN A 2 -23.33 9.37 -12.84
CA ASN A 2 -22.77 10.60 -12.25
C ASN A 2 -22.63 11.77 -13.25
N VAL A 3 -22.52 11.47 -14.54
CA VAL A 3 -22.46 12.45 -15.63
C VAL A 3 -23.79 13.19 -15.83
N ASP A 4 -24.91 12.50 -15.68
CA ASP A 4 -26.24 13.12 -15.85
C ASP A 4 -26.56 14.03 -14.66
N ASP A 5 -26.20 13.60 -13.45
CA ASP A 5 -26.34 14.40 -12.22
C ASP A 5 -25.44 15.66 -12.26
N LEU A 6 -24.20 15.53 -12.77
CA LEU A 6 -23.27 16.66 -12.92
C LEU A 6 -23.75 17.65 -13.99
N LYS A 7 -24.32 17.15 -15.09
CA LYS A 7 -24.94 18.00 -16.14
C LYS A 7 -26.16 18.75 -15.61
N GLU A 8 -27.01 18.10 -14.83
CA GLU A 8 -28.16 18.75 -14.18
C GLU A 8 -27.73 19.85 -13.21
N ALA A 9 -26.71 19.60 -12.38
CA ALA A 9 -26.16 20.58 -11.44
C ALA A 9 -25.56 21.81 -12.15
N ILE A 10 -24.84 21.61 -13.25
CA ILE A 10 -24.22 22.70 -14.02
C ILE A 10 -25.29 23.51 -14.78
N ALA A 11 -26.28 22.83 -15.38
CA ALA A 11 -27.40 23.49 -16.07
C ALA A 11 -28.28 24.32 -15.12
N ALA A 12 -28.41 23.91 -13.85
CA ALA A 12 -29.11 24.69 -12.82
C ALA A 12 -28.35 25.96 -12.38
N SER A 13 -27.03 25.98 -12.56
CA SER A 13 -26.14 27.07 -12.14
C SER A 13 -25.91 28.12 -13.24
N ASP A 14 -25.84 27.70 -14.51
CA ASP A 14 -25.62 28.59 -15.65
C ASP A 14 -26.30 28.05 -16.91
N THR A 15 -27.48 28.60 -17.20
CA THR A 15 -28.31 28.21 -18.36
C THR A 15 -27.68 28.56 -19.72
N ALA A 16 -26.56 29.30 -19.75
CA ALA A 16 -25.84 29.71 -20.97
C ALA A 16 -24.52 28.93 -21.19
N TYR A 17 -24.20 27.94 -20.36
CA TYR A 17 -22.96 27.18 -20.46
C TYR A 17 -22.97 26.22 -21.68
N GLU A 18 -22.32 26.62 -22.78
CA GLU A 18 -22.07 25.80 -23.98
C GLU A 18 -20.72 25.04 -23.94
N GLY A 19 -20.14 24.85 -22.75
CA GLY A 19 -18.87 24.13 -22.58
C GLY A 19 -19.06 22.60 -22.53
N THR A 20 -18.08 21.85 -23.03
CA THR A 20 -17.95 20.42 -22.70
C THR A 20 -17.53 20.28 -21.24
N VAL A 21 -18.43 19.72 -20.42
CA VAL A 21 -18.10 19.30 -19.05
C VAL A 21 -17.19 18.08 -19.14
N SER A 22 -15.90 18.28 -18.84
CA SER A 22 -14.94 17.20 -18.70
C SER A 22 -15.10 16.58 -17.32
N PHE A 23 -15.49 15.32 -17.26
CA PHE A 23 -15.55 14.52 -16.04
C PHE A 23 -14.68 13.28 -16.21
N VAL A 24 -14.00 12.90 -15.14
CA VAL A 24 -13.21 11.66 -15.06
C VAL A 24 -13.78 10.85 -13.91
N ASP A 25 -14.23 9.65 -14.22
CA ASP A 25 -14.76 8.71 -13.23
C ASP A 25 -13.62 7.82 -12.73
N TYR A 26 -13.38 7.81 -11.42
CA TYR A 26 -12.34 7.01 -10.78
C TYR A 26 -12.91 5.65 -10.41
N VAL A 27 -13.24 4.87 -11.44
CA VAL A 27 -13.91 3.56 -11.31
C VAL A 27 -13.02 2.52 -10.64
N GLU A 28 -11.71 2.74 -10.59
CA GLU A 28 -10.73 1.88 -9.93
C GLU A 28 -10.77 1.98 -8.40
N GLY A 29 -11.40 3.03 -7.83
CA GLY A 29 -11.52 3.22 -6.40
C GLY A 29 -10.15 3.23 -5.70
N ILE A 30 -9.95 2.35 -4.71
CA ILE A 30 -8.68 2.23 -3.98
C ILE A 30 -7.60 1.45 -4.75
N TYR A 31 -7.99 0.75 -5.82
CA TYR A 31 -7.12 -0.15 -6.58
C TYR A 31 -6.34 0.63 -7.65
N VAL A 32 -5.47 1.54 -7.19
CA VAL A 32 -4.60 2.33 -8.05
C VAL A 32 -3.18 1.74 -8.03
N GLY A 33 -2.61 1.50 -9.20
CA GLY A 33 -1.23 1.03 -9.33
C GLY A 33 -1.03 -0.38 -8.74
N TYR A 34 0.03 -0.57 -7.95
CA TYR A 34 0.36 -1.88 -7.37
C TYR A 34 -0.80 -2.47 -6.55
N LYS A 35 -1.61 -1.64 -5.89
CA LYS A 35 -2.79 -2.09 -5.15
C LYS A 35 -3.75 -2.89 -6.01
N TYR A 36 -3.91 -2.54 -7.29
CA TYR A 36 -4.69 -3.35 -8.23
C TYR A 36 -3.97 -4.65 -8.61
N TYR A 37 -2.72 -4.56 -9.07
CA TYR A 37 -2.02 -5.71 -9.63
C TYR A 37 -1.73 -6.79 -8.57
N GLU A 38 -1.32 -6.40 -7.36
CA GLU A 38 -1.13 -7.36 -6.26
C GLU A 38 -2.46 -8.02 -5.88
N THR A 39 -3.51 -7.22 -5.67
CA THR A 39 -4.83 -7.76 -5.27
C THR A 39 -5.43 -8.66 -6.35
N ALA A 40 -5.37 -8.25 -7.62
CA ALA A 40 -5.90 -9.03 -8.73
C ALA A 40 -5.10 -10.32 -8.96
N SER A 41 -3.79 -10.33 -8.65
CA SER A 41 -2.97 -11.53 -8.68
C SER A 41 -3.34 -12.49 -7.55
N ASP A 42 -3.49 -11.98 -6.32
CA ASP A 42 -3.92 -12.76 -5.16
C ASP A 42 -5.31 -13.37 -5.36
N ASP A 43 -6.22 -12.64 -6.02
CA ASP A 43 -7.56 -13.11 -6.38
C ASP A 43 -7.56 -14.06 -7.60
N GLY A 44 -6.42 -14.26 -8.26
CA GLY A 44 -6.29 -15.12 -9.44
C GLY A 44 -6.98 -14.58 -10.70
N VAL A 45 -7.24 -13.27 -10.75
CA VAL A 45 -7.89 -12.58 -11.88
C VAL A 45 -6.90 -12.33 -13.03
N ILE A 46 -5.61 -12.19 -12.70
CA ILE A 46 -4.53 -11.94 -13.64
C ILE A 46 -3.37 -12.92 -13.42
N ASN A 47 -2.51 -13.04 -14.43
CA ASN A 47 -1.17 -13.59 -14.26
C ASN A 47 -0.19 -12.41 -14.11
N TYR A 48 0.37 -12.22 -12.92
CA TYR A 48 1.15 -11.02 -12.56
C TYR A 48 2.31 -10.75 -13.53
N GLU A 49 3.12 -11.78 -13.82
CA GLU A 49 4.31 -11.71 -14.68
C GLU A 49 4.01 -11.26 -16.12
N ASP A 50 2.78 -11.47 -16.59
CA ASP A 50 2.38 -11.06 -17.93
C ASP A 50 2.17 -9.55 -18.01
N VAL A 51 1.67 -8.93 -16.93
CA VAL A 51 1.17 -7.54 -16.93
C VAL A 51 2.05 -6.56 -16.15
N VAL A 52 2.83 -7.03 -15.17
CA VAL A 52 3.82 -6.21 -14.46
C VAL A 52 5.21 -6.58 -14.95
N LYS A 53 6.03 -5.56 -15.26
CA LYS A 53 7.43 -5.74 -15.68
C LYS A 53 8.43 -5.34 -14.60
N TYR A 54 8.08 -4.34 -13.81
CA TYR A 54 8.84 -3.87 -12.67
C TYR A 54 7.82 -3.51 -11.58
N PRO A 55 7.76 -4.26 -10.47
CA PRO A 55 6.87 -3.97 -9.35
C PRO A 55 7.13 -2.59 -8.75
N PHE A 56 6.18 -2.09 -7.98
CA PHE A 56 6.40 -0.87 -7.20
C PHE A 56 7.47 -1.14 -6.15
N GLY A 57 8.42 -0.22 -5.96
CA GLY A 57 9.54 -0.42 -5.03
C GLY A 57 10.76 -1.13 -5.63
N TYR A 58 10.62 -1.76 -6.80
CA TYR A 58 11.71 -2.51 -7.42
C TYR A 58 12.95 -1.66 -7.74
N GLY A 59 14.11 -2.13 -7.31
CA GLY A 59 15.40 -1.50 -7.58
C GLY A 59 16.54 -2.51 -7.53
N LEU A 60 17.50 -2.35 -8.45
CA LEU A 60 18.72 -3.15 -8.47
C LEU A 60 19.87 -2.43 -7.76
N SER A 61 20.81 -3.21 -7.24
CA SER A 61 22.08 -2.74 -6.68
C SER A 61 23.25 -3.48 -7.33
N TYR A 62 24.45 -2.91 -7.24
CA TYR A 62 25.69 -3.59 -7.62
C TYR A 62 26.17 -4.58 -6.55
N THR A 63 25.52 -4.60 -5.38
CA THR A 63 25.74 -5.59 -4.32
C THR A 63 24.42 -6.29 -3.97
N THR A 64 24.49 -7.34 -3.16
CA THR A 64 23.31 -8.06 -2.65
C THR A 64 23.10 -7.78 -1.18
N PHE A 65 21.85 -7.80 -0.74
CA PHE A 65 21.47 -7.60 0.66
C PHE A 65 20.56 -8.72 1.15
N GLU A 66 20.68 -9.03 2.43
CA GLU A 66 19.72 -9.86 3.16
C GLU A 66 19.02 -8.97 4.19
N GLN A 67 17.70 -9.02 4.25
CA GLN A 67 16.90 -8.27 5.21
C GLN A 67 16.21 -9.24 6.17
N LYS A 68 16.28 -8.96 7.47
CA LYS A 68 15.67 -9.79 8.50
C LYS A 68 14.92 -8.94 9.51
N MET A 69 13.61 -9.16 9.62
CA MET A 69 12.77 -8.58 10.67
C MET A 69 13.04 -9.26 12.02
N ASN A 70 13.26 -8.47 13.08
CA ASN A 70 13.40 -8.95 14.45
C ASN A 70 12.61 -8.08 15.44
N ASP A 71 12.54 -8.54 16.69
CA ASP A 71 12.02 -7.81 17.85
C ASP A 71 10.62 -7.22 17.67
N PHE A 72 9.73 -7.98 17.03
CA PHE A 72 8.33 -7.60 16.86
C PHE A 72 7.62 -7.47 18.22
N SER A 73 6.94 -6.34 18.42
CA SER A 73 6.15 -6.04 19.60
C SER A 73 4.90 -5.24 19.23
N ASP A 74 3.81 -5.49 19.95
CA ASP A 74 2.53 -4.80 19.84
C ASP A 74 2.13 -4.32 21.24
N ASN A 75 1.93 -3.01 21.41
CA ASN A 75 1.57 -2.41 22.69
C ASN A 75 0.08 -2.03 22.79
N GLY A 76 -0.74 -2.40 21.81
CA GLY A 76 -2.15 -2.02 21.71
C GLY A 76 -2.38 -0.96 20.64
N ASP A 77 -1.64 0.15 20.68
CA ASP A 77 -1.80 1.29 19.77
C ASP A 77 -0.83 1.23 18.59
N ASN A 78 0.40 0.74 18.84
CA ASN A 78 1.49 0.72 17.89
C ASN A 78 2.08 -0.69 17.75
N VAL A 79 2.58 -0.97 16.56
CA VAL A 79 3.42 -2.12 16.24
C VAL A 79 4.85 -1.62 16.04
N THR A 80 5.81 -2.21 16.75
CA THR A 80 7.23 -1.86 16.66
C THR A 80 8.05 -3.09 16.30
N PHE A 81 9.04 -2.93 15.44
CA PHE A 81 9.98 -3.98 15.08
C PHE A 81 11.24 -3.33 14.50
N ASN A 82 12.29 -4.12 14.32
CA ASN A 82 13.48 -3.68 13.61
C ASN A 82 13.76 -4.59 12.41
N VAL A 83 14.51 -4.07 11.46
CA VAL A 83 14.99 -4.82 10.30
C VAL A 83 16.49 -4.66 10.23
N THR A 84 17.19 -5.78 10.35
CA THR A 84 18.63 -5.85 10.11
C THR A 84 18.87 -6.10 8.63
N VAL A 85 19.62 -5.21 8.00
CA VAL A 85 20.06 -5.29 6.62
C VAL A 85 21.54 -5.63 6.59
N THR A 86 21.89 -6.75 5.99
CA THR A 86 23.27 -7.22 5.84
C THR A 86 23.70 -7.13 4.38
N ASN A 87 24.81 -6.45 4.10
CA ASN A 87 25.39 -6.47 2.76
C ASN A 87 26.14 -7.80 2.55
N THR A 88 25.61 -8.65 1.68
CA THR A 88 26.14 -9.99 1.40
C THR A 88 27.00 -10.07 0.14
N GLY A 89 27.14 -8.95 -0.59
CA GLY A 89 27.98 -8.90 -1.79
C GLY A 89 29.36 -8.28 -1.54
N ASP A 90 30.07 -7.99 -2.64
CA ASP A 90 31.51 -7.64 -2.61
C ASP A 90 31.81 -6.13 -2.67
N VAL A 91 30.78 -5.29 -2.83
CA VAL A 91 30.94 -3.82 -2.90
C VAL A 91 30.04 -3.12 -1.90
N ALA A 92 30.45 -1.94 -1.44
CA ALA A 92 29.62 -1.13 -0.56
C ALA A 92 28.35 -0.65 -1.29
N GLY A 93 27.25 -0.52 -0.56
CA GLY A 93 25.98 -0.08 -1.13
C GLY A 93 24.98 0.34 -0.08
N LYS A 94 23.80 0.77 -0.54
CA LYS A 94 22.64 1.07 0.30
C LYS A 94 21.46 0.25 -0.18
N ASP A 95 20.59 -0.12 0.74
CA ASP A 95 19.34 -0.81 0.43
C ASP A 95 18.14 -0.05 0.98
N VAL A 96 16.96 -0.34 0.45
CA VAL A 96 15.69 0.17 0.96
C VAL A 96 14.93 -0.97 1.62
N VAL A 97 14.53 -0.77 2.87
CA VAL A 97 13.61 -1.63 3.58
C VAL A 97 12.21 -1.08 3.36
N GLU A 98 11.35 -1.86 2.74
CA GLU A 98 9.95 -1.51 2.52
C GLU A 98 9.05 -2.38 3.39
N VAL A 99 8.15 -1.73 4.14
CA VAL A 99 7.20 -2.39 5.03
C VAL A 99 5.81 -2.29 4.42
N TYR A 100 5.17 -3.44 4.26
CA TYR A 100 3.82 -3.57 3.75
C TYR A 100 2.90 -4.22 4.78
N PHE A 101 1.60 -3.93 4.70
CA PHE A 101 0.57 -4.67 5.43
C PHE A 101 -0.53 -5.23 4.51
N THR A 102 -1.02 -6.40 4.93
CA THR A 102 -2.20 -7.06 4.37
C THR A 102 -3.30 -7.06 5.43
N PRO A 103 -4.40 -6.30 5.23
CA PRO A 103 -5.51 -6.25 6.16
C PRO A 103 -6.47 -7.44 5.99
N PRO A 104 -7.29 -7.78 7.00
CA PRO A 104 -8.32 -8.80 6.87
C PRO A 104 -9.42 -8.32 5.93
N TYR A 105 -9.80 -9.17 4.96
CA TYR A 105 -10.86 -8.86 4.01
C TYR A 105 -12.04 -9.82 4.13
N THR A 106 -13.25 -9.28 4.00
CA THR A 106 -14.51 -10.04 3.92
C THR A 106 -15.23 -9.59 2.66
N ASN A 107 -15.63 -10.52 1.81
CA ASN A 107 -16.37 -10.21 0.58
C ASN A 107 -17.66 -9.42 0.90
N GLY A 108 -17.82 -8.25 0.27
CA GLY A 108 -18.90 -7.30 0.56
C GLY A 108 -18.70 -6.45 1.82
N GLY A 109 -17.52 -6.51 2.44
CA GLY A 109 -17.09 -5.62 3.51
C GLY A 109 -16.48 -4.32 2.99
N ILE A 110 -15.73 -3.61 3.85
CA ILE A 110 -15.00 -2.40 3.45
C ILE A 110 -13.85 -2.82 2.52
N GLU A 111 -13.81 -2.25 1.32
CA GLU A 111 -12.80 -2.52 0.29
C GLU A 111 -11.36 -2.34 0.80
N LYS A 112 -10.48 -3.26 0.43
CA LYS A 112 -9.07 -3.34 0.87
C LYS A 112 -8.19 -3.90 -0.24
N ALA A 113 -7.01 -3.30 -0.42
CA ALA A 113 -5.96 -3.91 -1.23
C ALA A 113 -5.20 -4.96 -0.42
N SER A 114 -4.74 -6.03 -1.07
CA SER A 114 -3.98 -7.10 -0.41
C SER A 114 -2.57 -6.69 0.02
N VAL A 115 -2.01 -5.67 -0.63
CA VAL A 115 -0.68 -5.14 -0.33
C VAL A 115 -0.75 -3.61 -0.20
N ASN A 116 -0.25 -3.08 0.92
CA ASN A 116 -0.25 -1.63 1.19
C ASN A 116 1.08 -1.24 1.85
N LEU A 117 1.87 -0.39 1.19
CA LEU A 117 3.07 0.20 1.80
C LEU A 117 2.65 1.06 3.00
N ILE A 118 3.27 0.83 4.16
CA ILE A 118 2.99 1.56 5.40
C ILE A 118 4.17 2.40 5.87
N ASP A 119 5.39 1.93 5.65
CA ASP A 119 6.61 2.68 5.99
C ASP A 119 7.79 2.17 5.16
N TYR A 120 8.86 2.97 5.06
CA TYR A 120 10.10 2.58 4.42
C TYR A 120 11.29 3.32 5.03
N ALA A 121 12.44 2.66 5.04
CA ALA A 121 13.70 3.25 5.48
C ALA A 121 14.82 2.88 4.52
N LYS A 122 15.66 3.87 4.18
CA LYS A 122 16.87 3.64 3.39
C LYS A 122 18.07 3.59 4.31
N THR A 123 18.90 2.56 4.16
CA THR A 123 20.11 2.41 4.97
C THR A 123 21.13 3.51 4.66
N GLY A 124 22.10 3.67 5.56
CA GLY A 124 23.42 4.19 5.25
C GLY A 124 24.16 3.34 4.22
N GLU A 125 25.41 3.72 3.96
CA GLU A 125 26.30 2.89 3.13
C GLU A 125 26.87 1.75 3.99
N ILE A 126 26.57 0.52 3.59
CA ILE A 126 26.97 -0.69 4.28
C ILE A 126 28.12 -1.33 3.51
N ALA A 127 29.26 -1.52 4.17
CA ALA A 127 30.40 -2.23 3.59
C ALA A 127 30.11 -3.74 3.44
N PRO A 128 30.82 -4.46 2.54
CA PRO A 128 30.70 -5.91 2.41
C PRO A 128 30.81 -6.66 3.76
N GLY A 129 29.83 -7.50 4.07
CA GLY A 129 29.75 -8.29 5.31
C GLY A 129 29.26 -7.53 6.54
N GLU A 130 29.09 -6.21 6.46
CA GLU A 130 28.57 -5.39 7.56
C GLU A 130 27.03 -5.35 7.54
N SER A 131 26.44 -4.87 8.64
CA SER A 131 24.99 -4.74 8.78
C SER A 131 24.58 -3.40 9.38
N GLU A 132 23.39 -2.95 9.00
CA GLU A 132 22.71 -1.81 9.60
C GLU A 132 21.31 -2.24 10.07
N THR A 133 20.89 -1.79 11.25
CA THR A 133 19.54 -2.06 11.75
C THR A 133 18.73 -0.77 11.69
N VAL A 134 17.57 -0.85 11.05
CA VAL A 134 16.56 0.22 11.00
C VAL A 134 15.37 -0.14 11.89
N GLU A 135 14.81 0.85 12.58
CA GLU A 135 13.70 0.68 13.52
C GLU A 135 12.41 1.25 12.92
N PHE A 136 11.30 0.53 13.12
CA PHE A 136 9.98 0.93 12.65
C PHE A 136 8.99 1.01 13.81
N THR A 137 8.11 2.01 13.76
CA THR A 137 6.97 2.17 14.65
C THR A 137 5.76 2.54 13.82
N ILE A 138 4.81 1.62 13.73
CA ILE A 138 3.59 1.77 12.93
C ILE A 138 2.42 2.01 13.86
N ASN A 139 1.70 3.13 13.71
CA ASN A 139 0.46 3.34 14.44
C ASN A 139 -0.62 2.47 13.79
N LYS A 140 -1.41 1.74 14.58
CA LYS A 140 -2.44 0.86 14.02
C LYS A 140 -3.54 1.62 13.30
N GLU A 141 -3.77 2.89 13.64
CA GLU A 141 -4.71 3.74 12.93
C GLU A 141 -4.33 3.96 11.45
N ASP A 142 -3.05 3.90 11.11
CA ASP A 142 -2.56 4.05 9.73
C ASP A 142 -2.93 2.83 8.85
N MET A 143 -3.33 1.72 9.46
CA MET A 143 -3.83 0.52 8.77
C MET A 143 -5.37 0.51 8.60
N ALA A 144 -6.07 1.56 9.02
CA ALA A 144 -7.52 1.65 8.90
C ALA A 144 -8.00 1.84 7.46
N SER A 145 -9.21 1.38 7.16
CA SER A 145 -9.88 1.59 5.87
C SER A 145 -11.08 2.51 6.03
N TYR A 146 -11.35 3.36 5.04
CA TYR A 146 -12.49 4.27 5.10
C TYR A 146 -13.80 3.58 4.67
N ASP A 147 -14.79 3.57 5.56
CA ASP A 147 -16.13 3.03 5.35
C ASP A 147 -17.02 3.99 4.56
N ALA A 148 -16.74 4.16 3.26
CA ALA A 148 -17.49 5.06 2.38
C ALA A 148 -18.96 4.63 2.17
N ASN A 149 -19.26 3.33 2.38
CA ASN A 149 -20.57 2.74 2.15
C ASN A 149 -21.39 2.59 3.45
N GLU A 150 -20.91 3.15 4.56
CA GLU A 150 -21.57 3.11 5.87
C GLU A 150 -21.92 1.68 6.34
N ILE A 151 -21.06 0.71 6.00
CA ILE A 151 -21.23 -0.71 6.33
C ILE A 151 -21.18 -0.94 7.85
N LYS A 152 -20.34 -0.18 8.55
CA LYS A 152 -20.07 -0.31 9.99
C LYS A 152 -20.55 0.90 10.77
N VAL A 153 -20.41 2.11 10.20
CA VAL A 153 -20.72 3.36 10.90
C VAL A 153 -21.54 4.30 10.03
N ALA A 154 -22.63 4.81 10.58
CA ALA A 154 -23.46 5.82 9.91
C ALA A 154 -22.66 7.11 9.71
N GLY A 155 -22.72 7.68 8.50
CA GLY A 155 -21.93 8.84 8.09
C GLY A 155 -20.48 8.56 7.71
N GLY A 156 -20.07 7.28 7.68
CA GLY A 156 -18.74 6.84 7.26
C GLY A 156 -17.63 7.19 8.26
N GLY A 157 -16.47 6.56 8.09
CA GLY A 157 -15.33 6.77 8.97
C GLY A 157 -14.18 5.81 8.71
N TYR A 158 -13.00 6.14 9.25
CA TYR A 158 -11.87 5.21 9.25
C TYR A 158 -12.11 4.12 10.29
N ILE A 159 -12.15 2.87 9.83
CA ILE A 159 -12.37 1.69 10.65
C ILE A 159 -11.16 0.77 10.54
N LEU A 160 -10.54 0.48 11.67
CA LEU A 160 -9.63 -0.64 11.82
C LEU A 160 -10.46 -1.88 12.16
N GLU A 161 -10.75 -2.71 11.16
CA GLU A 161 -11.58 -3.91 11.36
C GLU A 161 -10.84 -4.95 12.21
N ALA A 162 -11.58 -5.70 13.04
CA ALA A 162 -11.01 -6.81 13.79
C ALA A 162 -10.61 -7.96 12.84
N GLY A 163 -9.42 -8.51 13.04
CA GLY A 163 -8.89 -9.63 12.26
C GLY A 163 -7.38 -9.66 12.31
N GLU A 164 -6.79 -10.54 11.51
CA GLU A 164 -5.33 -10.62 11.37
C GLU A 164 -4.84 -9.61 10.34
N TYR A 165 -3.88 -8.78 10.74
CA TYR A 165 -3.12 -7.90 9.85
C TYR A 165 -1.72 -8.48 9.74
N THR A 166 -1.30 -8.85 8.53
CA THR A 166 0.06 -9.33 8.29
C THR A 166 0.94 -8.15 7.96
N VAL A 167 1.99 -7.91 8.75
CA VAL A 167 3.05 -6.94 8.42
C VAL A 167 4.22 -7.71 7.82
N SER A 168 4.74 -7.25 6.69
CA SER A 168 5.80 -7.92 5.93
C SER A 168 6.85 -6.92 5.48
N VAL A 169 8.12 -7.35 5.53
CA VAL A 169 9.23 -6.66 4.86
C VAL A 169 9.40 -7.28 3.48
N ARG A 170 9.42 -6.45 2.44
CA ARG A 170 9.55 -6.91 1.06
C ARG A 170 10.60 -6.09 0.33
N SER A 171 11.19 -6.66 -0.73
CA SER A 171 12.13 -5.96 -1.61
C SER A 171 11.42 -5.03 -2.60
N ASP A 172 10.14 -5.31 -2.87
CA ASP A 172 9.22 -4.54 -3.68
C ASP A 172 7.78 -4.96 -3.34
N SER A 173 6.78 -4.52 -4.10
CA SER A 173 5.38 -4.81 -3.80
C SER A 173 4.96 -6.27 -3.93
N HIS A 174 5.71 -7.10 -4.69
CA HIS A 174 5.37 -8.50 -4.96
C HIS A 174 6.13 -9.45 -4.04
#